data_AF-A0A3M2T5J9-F1
#
_entry.id   AF-A0A3M2T5J9-F1
#
_cell.length_a   1.000
_cell.length_b   1.000
_cell.length_c   1.000
_cell.angle_alpha   90.00
_cell.angle_beta   90.00
_cell.angle_gamma   90.00
#
_symmetry.space_group_name_H-M   'P 1'
#
loop_
_entity.id
_entity.type
_entity.pdbx_description
1 polymer ?
#
loop_
_entity_poly.entity_id
_entity_poly.type
_entity_poly.pdbx_seq_one_letter_code
_entity_poly.pdbx_strand_id
1 'polypeptide(L)'
;MAVTNENGKRKASEEVASLDSQQHSKKPRTDSIESVAKLEDEPLGKPPLKIVPFPEKPAVLEERRNDIEFRMVNNDGSRDNFIVLTGLKCIFQKQLPKMPKDYIARLVYDRSHLSMAIVKHPMEIVGGITYRPFNNRTFAEIVFCAISSDQQVKGYGAHLMSHLKDYVKATSNIMHFLTYADNYAIGYFKKQGFTKEITLDRAIWMGYIKDYEGGTIMQCTMLPKIRYLEIGRMLLKQREAVYAKVRAFSRSHIIHQPPKEWKTGACKIDPLSVPAIKASGWSPDMDELARQPRHGPNYNQLLHLLNDMQNHSAAWPFNQPVNRDEVPDYYDVIKEPMDLSTMEEKHEKDMYPIPQDFIKDAMLIFDNCRRYNNETTSYAKSANRLERFMWQQIKNIPEWSHLADGH
;
A
#
# COMPACT_ATOMS: atom_id res chain seq x y z
N MET A 1 -34.44 4.23 -54.04
CA MET A 1 -35.78 4.83 -54.24
C MET A 1 -36.11 5.55 -52.94
N ALA A 2 -35.79 6.84 -52.87
CA ALA A 2 -36.70 7.98 -53.19
C ALA A 2 -37.73 8.16 -52.05
N VAL A 3 -37.60 9.16 -51.14
CA VAL A 3 -38.02 10.58 -51.31
C VAL A 3 -39.57 10.64 -51.31
N THR A 4 -40.34 11.37 -50.48
CA THR A 4 -40.37 12.77 -49.99
C THR A 4 -41.58 12.85 -49.01
N ASN A 5 -41.57 13.58 -47.90
CA ASN A 5 -41.76 15.04 -47.73
C ASN A 5 -43.04 15.63 -48.37
N GLU A 6 -43.91 16.23 -47.54
CA GLU A 6 -44.49 17.60 -47.66
C GLU A 6 -45.86 17.68 -46.93
N ASN A 7 -46.14 18.59 -45.98
CA ASN A 7 -46.09 20.06 -45.91
C ASN A 7 -47.43 20.74 -46.31
N GLY A 8 -47.85 21.75 -45.53
CA GLY A 8 -48.91 22.73 -45.91
C GLY A 8 -50.09 22.84 -44.91
N LYS A 9 -50.09 23.77 -43.95
CA LYS A 9 -50.50 25.19 -43.99
C LYS A 9 -51.97 25.46 -44.40
N ARG A 10 -52.74 26.14 -43.52
CA ARG A 10 -53.36 27.49 -43.68
C ARG A 10 -54.46 27.76 -42.62
N LYS A 11 -54.32 28.88 -41.87
CA LYS A 11 -55.14 30.14 -41.84
C LYS A 11 -56.53 29.98 -41.18
N ALA A 12 -56.88 30.63 -40.06
CA ALA A 12 -56.91 32.06 -39.65
C ALA A 12 -58.10 32.86 -40.23
N SER A 13 -58.98 33.36 -39.35
CA SER A 13 -59.75 34.64 -39.40
C SER A 13 -60.79 34.64 -38.24
N GLU A 14 -60.76 35.63 -37.33
CA GLU A 14 -61.62 36.86 -37.25
C GLU A 14 -62.78 36.61 -36.24
N GLU A 15 -63.25 37.50 -35.35
CA GLU A 15 -63.49 38.96 -35.25
C GLU A 15 -63.41 39.36 -33.74
N VAL A 16 -62.85 40.48 -33.27
CA VAL A 16 -63.20 41.94 -33.35
C VAL A 16 -64.24 42.42 -32.32
N ALA A 17 -63.95 43.62 -31.78
CA ALA A 17 -64.76 44.59 -31.02
C ALA A 17 -64.62 44.55 -29.48
N SER A 18 -64.40 45.65 -28.73
CA SER A 18 -64.27 47.08 -29.05
C SER A 18 -63.85 47.89 -27.81
N LEU A 19 -62.96 48.87 -28.03
CA LEU A 19 -62.94 50.28 -27.58
C LEU A 19 -63.14 50.63 -26.09
N ASP A 20 -62.09 51.21 -25.47
CA ASP A 20 -61.96 52.64 -25.05
C ASP A 20 -62.32 52.80 -23.57
N SER A 21 -61.64 53.56 -22.72
CA SER A 21 -60.92 54.82 -22.91
C SER A 21 -59.93 55.09 -21.77
N GLN A 22 -58.95 55.93 -22.09
CA GLN A 22 -57.87 56.50 -21.28
C GLN A 22 -58.32 57.18 -19.98
N GLN A 23 -57.49 57.16 -18.92
CA GLN A 23 -56.74 58.36 -18.47
C GLN A 23 -55.81 58.09 -17.27
N HIS A 24 -54.58 58.55 -17.44
CA HIS A 24 -53.49 58.60 -16.47
C HIS A 24 -53.67 59.73 -15.44
N SER A 25 -53.41 59.46 -14.16
CA SER A 25 -52.76 60.43 -13.26
C SER A 25 -51.99 59.72 -12.13
N LYS A 26 -50.95 60.39 -11.63
CA LYS A 26 -49.79 59.82 -10.90
C LYS A 26 -50.02 59.69 -9.37
N LYS A 27 -49.59 58.53 -8.83
CA LYS A 27 -49.09 58.15 -7.48
C LYS A 27 -49.29 59.11 -6.27
N PRO A 28 -49.55 58.54 -5.08
CA PRO A 28 -48.45 58.33 -4.13
C PRO A 28 -48.39 56.92 -3.48
N ARG A 29 -47.17 56.57 -3.05
CA ARG A 29 -46.81 55.36 -2.29
C ARG A 29 -47.42 55.38 -0.88
N THR A 30 -47.80 54.21 -0.36
CA THR A 30 -47.35 53.64 0.94
C THR A 30 -48.01 52.27 1.16
N ASP A 31 -47.15 51.25 1.25
CA ASP A 31 -47.14 50.04 2.09
C ASP A 31 -48.29 49.01 2.17
N SER A 32 -47.82 47.78 2.43
CA SER A 32 -48.49 46.52 2.81
C SER A 32 -49.28 45.79 1.71
N ILE A 33 -48.68 44.81 1.02
CA ILE A 33 -48.42 43.40 1.42
C ILE A 33 -49.63 42.49 1.12
N GLU A 34 -49.32 41.41 0.38
CA GLU A 34 -50.09 40.18 0.10
C GLU A 34 -50.93 40.08 -1.19
N SER A 35 -50.33 39.49 -2.22
CA SER A 35 -50.95 38.45 -3.05
C SER A 35 -49.90 37.71 -3.89
N VAL A 36 -49.60 36.49 -3.44
CA VAL A 36 -49.32 35.27 -4.21
C VAL A 36 -48.84 35.49 -5.66
N ALA A 37 -47.52 35.46 -5.87
CA ALA A 37 -46.92 35.33 -7.20
C ALA A 37 -45.96 34.13 -7.24
N LYS A 38 -46.38 33.13 -8.01
CA LYS A 38 -45.60 32.14 -8.76
C LYS A 38 -44.10 32.08 -8.44
N LEU A 39 -43.69 31.05 -7.73
CA LEU A 39 -42.29 30.63 -7.72
C LEU A 39 -41.98 29.96 -9.05
N GLU A 40 -41.22 30.68 -9.87
CA GLU A 40 -40.54 30.18 -11.05
C GLU A 40 -39.53 29.10 -10.62
N ASP A 41 -39.47 28.01 -11.40
CA ASP A 41 -38.47 26.95 -11.30
C ASP A 41 -37.08 27.54 -11.63
N GLU A 42 -36.40 28.06 -10.60
CA GLU A 42 -34.96 28.31 -10.64
C GLU A 42 -34.22 26.97 -10.68
N PRO A 43 -33.29 26.72 -11.64
CA PRO A 43 -32.51 25.50 -11.64
C PRO A 43 -31.60 25.53 -10.40
N LEU A 44 -31.93 24.70 -9.40
CA LEU A 44 -31.10 24.46 -8.21
C LEU A 44 -29.63 24.29 -8.65
N GLY A 45 -28.84 25.32 -8.42
CA GLY A 45 -27.41 25.33 -8.69
C GLY A 45 -26.78 24.12 -8.01
N LYS A 46 -26.07 23.30 -8.79
CA LYS A 46 -25.33 22.16 -8.25
C LYS A 46 -24.49 22.65 -7.05
N PRO A 47 -24.56 21.99 -5.89
CA PRO A 47 -23.81 22.42 -4.72
C PRO A 47 -22.33 22.56 -5.09
N PRO A 48 -21.63 23.60 -4.56
CA PRO A 48 -20.26 23.87 -4.93
C PRO A 48 -19.39 22.63 -4.68
N LEU A 49 -18.64 22.22 -5.69
CA LEU A 49 -17.77 21.05 -5.61
C LEU A 49 -16.74 21.27 -4.50
N LYS A 50 -16.82 20.47 -3.43
CA LYS A 50 -15.84 20.50 -2.35
C LYS A 50 -14.50 19.96 -2.88
N ILE A 51 -13.52 20.85 -3.02
CA ILE A 51 -12.17 20.47 -3.43
C ILE A 51 -11.51 19.71 -2.27
N VAL A 52 -11.18 18.44 -2.50
CA VAL A 52 -10.43 17.64 -1.53
C VAL A 52 -8.94 17.87 -1.76
N PRO A 53 -8.20 18.39 -0.78
CA PRO A 53 -6.76 18.63 -0.94
C PRO A 53 -6.01 17.30 -1.08
N PHE A 54 -5.03 17.27 -1.98
CA PHE A 54 -4.14 16.13 -2.17
C PHE A 54 -2.72 16.55 -1.75
N PRO A 55 -2.20 16.06 -0.61
CA PRO A 55 -0.84 16.35 -0.21
C PRO A 55 0.13 15.62 -1.13
N GLU A 56 0.95 16.38 -1.86
CA GLU A 56 1.96 15.83 -2.76
C GLU A 56 3.27 15.58 -2.02
N LYS A 57 3.98 14.52 -2.43
CA LYS A 57 5.28 14.18 -1.87
C LYS A 57 6.35 15.16 -2.37
N PRO A 58 7.42 15.43 -1.60
CA PRO A 58 8.50 16.32 -2.01
C PRO A 58 9.08 16.00 -3.39
N ALA A 59 9.35 14.72 -3.68
CA ALA A 59 9.87 14.28 -4.98
C ALA A 59 8.99 14.71 -6.17
N VAL A 60 7.66 14.69 -6.02
CA VAL A 60 6.72 15.10 -7.07
C VAL A 60 6.75 16.61 -7.28
N LEU A 61 6.91 17.37 -6.19
CA LEU A 61 7.01 18.82 -6.24
C LEU A 61 8.32 19.28 -6.89
N GLU A 62 9.42 18.63 -6.56
CA GLU A 62 10.73 18.89 -7.15
C GLU A 62 10.76 18.56 -8.65
N GLU A 63 10.16 17.45 -9.08
CA GLU A 63 10.00 17.14 -10.51
C GLU A 63 9.17 18.20 -11.22
N ARG A 64 8.05 18.64 -10.64
CA ARG A 64 7.22 19.70 -11.24
C ARG A 64 7.97 21.03 -11.39
N ARG A 65 8.91 21.31 -10.48
CA ARG A 65 9.77 22.50 -10.53
C ARG A 65 10.94 22.35 -11.51
N ASN A 66 11.09 21.18 -12.12
CA ASN A 66 12.25 20.78 -12.91
C ASN A 66 13.57 20.79 -12.10
N ASP A 67 13.49 20.62 -10.77
CA ASP A 67 14.70 20.45 -9.94
C ASP A 67 15.33 19.07 -10.18
N ILE A 68 14.47 18.06 -10.38
CA ILE A 68 14.84 16.69 -10.73
C ILE A 68 14.15 16.23 -12.01
N GLU A 69 14.74 15.24 -12.65
CA GLU A 69 14.22 14.56 -13.83
C GLU A 69 14.51 13.06 -13.77
N PHE A 70 13.68 12.28 -14.46
CA PHE A 70 13.84 10.83 -14.58
C PHE A 70 14.33 10.52 -15.99
N ARG A 71 15.57 10.03 -16.11
CA ARG A 71 16.19 9.69 -17.39
C ARG A 71 16.37 8.19 -17.53
N MET A 72 15.90 7.65 -18.66
CA MET A 72 16.22 6.30 -19.08
C MET A 72 17.54 6.31 -19.83
N VAL A 73 18.52 5.54 -19.34
CA VAL A 73 19.88 5.47 -19.89
C VAL A 73 20.33 4.03 -20.06
N ASN A 74 21.20 3.80 -21.02
CA ASN A 74 21.90 2.53 -21.25
C ASN A 74 23.30 2.81 -21.81
N ASN A 75 24.13 1.77 -21.93
CA ASN A 75 25.45 1.91 -22.52
C ASN A 75 25.38 1.92 -24.06
N ASP A 76 25.03 3.07 -24.62
CA ASP A 76 24.97 3.33 -26.06
C ASP A 76 26.26 3.96 -26.62
N GLY A 77 27.25 4.21 -25.77
CA GLY A 77 28.50 4.91 -26.12
C GLY A 77 28.41 6.43 -26.03
N SER A 78 27.27 7.01 -25.66
CA SER A 78 27.14 8.44 -25.40
C SER A 78 27.90 8.84 -24.12
N ARG A 79 28.61 9.98 -24.18
CA ARG A 79 29.32 10.54 -23.02
C ARG A 79 28.36 10.86 -21.87
N ASP A 80 27.19 11.40 -22.18
CA ASP A 80 26.23 11.83 -21.15
C ASP A 80 25.63 10.62 -20.42
N ASN A 81 25.23 9.59 -21.16
CA ASN A 81 24.76 8.34 -20.58
C ASN A 81 25.85 7.67 -19.75
N PHE A 82 27.10 7.69 -20.23
CA PHE A 82 28.22 7.14 -19.48
C PHE A 82 28.46 7.86 -18.15
N ILE A 83 28.29 9.19 -18.09
CA ILE A 83 28.37 9.96 -16.84
C ILE A 83 27.27 9.52 -15.87
N VAL A 84 26.02 9.44 -16.35
CA VAL A 84 24.87 9.00 -15.54
C VAL A 84 25.07 7.58 -15.00
N LEU A 85 25.44 6.63 -15.87
CA LEU A 85 25.70 5.25 -15.49
C LEU A 85 26.84 5.14 -14.48
N THR A 86 27.88 5.96 -14.63
CA THR A 86 29.01 6.00 -13.69
C THR A 86 28.56 6.53 -12.33
N GLY A 87 27.72 7.56 -12.29
CA GLY A 87 27.11 8.06 -11.04
C GLY A 87 26.24 6.99 -10.37
N LEU A 88 25.38 6.30 -11.12
CA LEU A 88 24.57 5.19 -10.61
C LEU A 88 25.43 4.05 -10.06
N LYS A 89 26.47 3.63 -10.79
CA LYS A 89 27.43 2.62 -10.31
C LYS A 89 28.00 3.02 -8.96
N CYS A 90 28.44 4.27 -8.80
CA CYS A 90 28.98 4.76 -7.53
C CYS A 90 27.95 4.73 -6.38
N ILE A 91 26.68 5.04 -6.67
CA ILE A 91 25.59 4.93 -5.69
C ILE A 91 25.37 3.47 -5.30
N PHE A 92 25.21 2.57 -6.28
CA PHE A 92 25.00 1.14 -6.01
C PHE A 92 26.16 0.55 -5.22
N GLN A 93 27.41 0.87 -5.55
CA GLN A 93 28.58 0.40 -4.81
C GLN A 93 28.63 0.87 -3.35
N LYS A 94 28.03 2.04 -3.05
CA LYS A 94 27.94 2.56 -1.68
C LYS A 94 26.74 1.97 -0.92
N GLN A 95 25.59 1.89 -1.56
CA GLN A 95 24.32 1.48 -0.93
C GLN A 95 24.15 -0.04 -0.86
N LEU A 96 24.88 -0.81 -1.68
CA LEU A 96 24.82 -2.27 -1.73
C LEU A 96 26.19 -2.88 -1.37
N PRO A 97 26.65 -2.77 -0.11
CA PRO A 97 28.00 -3.20 0.29
C PRO A 97 28.22 -4.72 0.18
N LYS A 98 27.15 -5.51 0.20
CA LYS A 98 27.20 -6.98 0.01
C LYS A 98 27.46 -7.39 -1.44
N MET A 99 27.29 -6.48 -2.40
CA MET A 99 27.47 -6.76 -3.83
C MET A 99 28.90 -6.41 -4.26
N PRO A 100 29.61 -7.31 -4.97
CA PRO A 100 30.96 -7.03 -5.45
C PRO A 100 30.99 -5.81 -6.39
N LYS A 101 31.98 -4.92 -6.19
CA LYS A 101 32.07 -3.66 -6.95
C LYS A 101 32.19 -3.87 -8.46
N ASP A 102 32.97 -4.87 -8.86
CA ASP A 102 33.18 -5.22 -10.28
C ASP A 102 31.92 -5.85 -10.89
N TYR A 103 31.16 -6.59 -10.09
CA TYR A 103 29.88 -7.15 -10.50
C TYR A 103 28.86 -6.05 -10.81
N ILE A 104 28.75 -5.05 -9.93
CA ILE A 104 27.90 -3.86 -10.14
C ILE A 104 28.33 -3.14 -11.42
N ALA A 105 29.62 -2.83 -11.57
CA ALA A 105 30.13 -2.13 -12.74
C ALA A 105 29.81 -2.86 -14.03
N ARG A 106 30.05 -4.19 -14.06
CA ARG A 106 29.81 -5.02 -15.23
C ARG A 106 28.35 -4.97 -15.68
N LEU A 107 27.40 -5.07 -14.74
CA LEU A 107 25.97 -5.07 -15.09
C LEU A 107 25.41 -3.68 -15.40
N VAL A 108 25.86 -2.63 -14.70
CA VAL A 108 25.43 -1.25 -14.97
C VAL A 108 25.88 -0.80 -16.37
N TYR A 109 27.08 -1.21 -16.81
CA TYR A 109 27.59 -0.89 -18.15
C TYR A 109 27.23 -1.95 -19.21
N ASP A 110 26.50 -3.01 -18.86
CA ASP A 110 26.08 -4.02 -19.81
C ASP A 110 25.01 -3.45 -20.75
N ARG A 111 25.16 -3.68 -22.06
CA ARG A 111 24.24 -3.12 -23.08
C ARG A 111 22.85 -3.72 -23.06
N SER A 112 22.67 -4.91 -22.48
CA SER A 112 21.37 -5.56 -22.31
C SER A 112 20.61 -5.06 -21.07
N HIS A 113 21.23 -4.24 -20.24
CA HIS A 113 20.63 -3.64 -19.07
C HIS A 113 20.22 -2.19 -19.35
N LEU A 114 19.10 -1.79 -18.77
CA LEU A 114 18.58 -0.43 -18.82
C LEU A 114 18.58 0.14 -17.41
N SER A 115 18.88 1.43 -17.26
CA SER A 115 18.82 2.10 -15.97
C SER A 115 17.91 3.31 -16.02
N MET A 116 16.97 3.40 -15.09
CA MET A 116 16.24 4.63 -14.82
C MET A 116 16.97 5.40 -13.73
N ALA A 117 17.48 6.58 -14.06
CA ALA A 117 18.21 7.45 -13.14
C ALA A 117 17.36 8.65 -12.72
N ILE A 118 17.48 9.04 -11.46
CA ILE A 118 17.03 10.34 -10.97
C ILE A 118 18.22 11.29 -11.08
N VAL A 119 18.09 12.30 -11.94
CA VAL A 119 19.10 13.34 -12.14
C VAL A 119 18.56 14.62 -11.54
N LYS A 120 19.36 15.27 -10.70
CA LYS A 120 19.09 16.60 -10.16
C LYS A 120 19.95 17.60 -10.90
N HIS A 121 19.35 18.72 -11.30
CA HIS A 121 20.05 19.72 -12.11
C HIS A 121 21.25 20.33 -11.34
N PRO A 122 22.41 20.53 -12.00
CA PRO A 122 22.65 20.35 -13.44
C PRO A 122 23.01 18.92 -13.88
N MET A 123 23.62 18.07 -13.03
CA MET A 123 23.99 16.68 -13.40
C MET A 123 24.34 15.82 -12.17
N GLU A 124 23.63 16.00 -11.04
CA GLU A 124 23.83 15.22 -9.82
C GLU A 124 22.95 13.97 -9.86
N ILE A 125 23.52 12.78 -9.63
CA ILE A 125 22.75 11.54 -9.61
C ILE A 125 22.27 11.27 -8.18
N VAL A 126 20.96 11.19 -8.00
CA VAL A 126 20.32 10.96 -6.68
C VAL A 126 20.12 9.47 -6.40
N GLY A 127 19.86 8.69 -7.44
CA GLY A 127 19.60 7.26 -7.34
C GLY A 127 19.03 6.68 -8.62
N GLY A 128 18.72 5.39 -8.62
CA GLY A 128 18.18 4.74 -9.80
C GLY A 128 17.83 3.27 -9.62
N ILE A 129 17.23 2.72 -10.67
CA ILE A 129 16.95 1.30 -10.83
C ILE A 129 17.60 0.81 -12.11
N THR A 130 18.42 -0.24 -12.01
CA THR A 130 18.92 -0.99 -13.16
C THR A 130 18.11 -2.27 -13.30
N TYR A 131 17.56 -2.51 -14.48
CA TYR A 131 16.79 -3.70 -14.79
C TYR A 131 17.18 -4.30 -16.15
N ARG A 132 16.89 -5.59 -16.31
CA ARG A 132 17.10 -6.34 -17.53
C ARG A 132 15.75 -6.78 -18.11
N PRO A 133 15.31 -6.24 -19.25
CA PRO A 133 14.04 -6.62 -19.87
C PRO A 133 14.14 -7.97 -20.59
N PHE A 134 13.13 -8.82 -20.42
CA PHE A 134 12.93 -10.04 -21.21
C PHE A 134 11.60 -9.93 -21.97
N ASN A 135 11.59 -9.10 -23.02
CA ASN A 135 10.38 -8.78 -23.80
C ASN A 135 9.65 -10.03 -24.33
N ASN A 136 10.38 -11.06 -24.76
CA ASN A 136 9.80 -12.30 -25.25
C ASN A 136 9.13 -13.16 -24.15
N ARG A 137 9.39 -12.84 -22.88
CA ARG A 137 8.93 -13.58 -21.69
C ARG A 137 8.02 -12.74 -20.79
N THR A 138 7.66 -11.52 -21.20
CA THR A 138 6.73 -10.61 -20.50
C THR A 138 7.15 -10.18 -19.08
N PHE A 139 8.41 -10.40 -18.71
CA PHE A 139 8.95 -9.99 -17.42
C PHE A 139 10.25 -9.19 -17.56
N ALA A 140 10.62 -8.45 -16.52
CA ALA A 140 11.94 -7.86 -16.36
C ALA A 140 12.53 -8.18 -14.98
N GLU A 141 13.84 -8.36 -14.95
CA GLU A 141 14.60 -8.55 -13.72
C GLU A 141 15.06 -7.19 -13.21
N ILE A 142 14.67 -6.81 -11.99
CA ILE A 142 15.26 -5.66 -11.30
C ILE A 142 16.55 -6.14 -10.63
N VAL A 143 17.67 -5.64 -11.12
CA VAL A 143 19.01 -6.05 -10.69
C VAL A 143 19.48 -5.18 -9.52
N PHE A 144 19.35 -3.86 -9.66
CA PHE A 144 19.75 -2.90 -8.63
C PHE A 144 18.66 -1.86 -8.42
N CYS A 145 18.43 -1.49 -7.16
CA CYS A 145 17.54 -0.40 -6.79
C CYS A 145 18.13 0.30 -5.56
N ALA A 146 18.55 1.55 -5.72
CA ALA A 146 19.12 2.31 -4.61
C ALA A 146 18.92 3.82 -4.79
N ILE A 147 18.78 4.51 -3.67
CA ILE A 147 18.75 5.97 -3.56
C ILE A 147 19.88 6.38 -2.61
N SER A 148 20.57 7.47 -2.92
CA SER A 148 21.62 8.03 -2.06
C SER A 148 21.08 8.33 -0.65
N SER A 149 21.85 7.97 0.39
CA SER A 149 21.41 8.00 1.79
C SER A 149 20.93 9.38 2.25
N ASP A 150 21.57 10.44 1.78
CA ASP A 150 21.24 11.84 2.07
C ASP A 150 19.89 12.29 1.47
N GLN A 151 19.40 11.56 0.47
CA GLN A 151 18.14 11.83 -0.24
C GLN A 151 17.03 10.82 0.12
N GLN A 152 17.28 9.89 1.03
CA GLN A 152 16.25 8.94 1.47
C GLN A 152 15.11 9.65 2.21
N VAL A 153 13.98 8.96 2.40
CA VAL A 153 12.77 9.45 3.11
C VAL A 153 11.96 10.53 2.37
N LYS A 154 12.51 11.23 1.37
CA LYS A 154 11.77 12.22 0.53
C LYS A 154 10.76 11.62 -0.44
N GLY A 155 10.71 10.28 -0.53
CA GLY A 155 9.78 9.55 -1.39
C GLY A 155 10.29 9.24 -2.80
N TYR A 156 11.56 9.55 -3.12
CA TYR A 156 12.13 9.28 -4.45
C TYR A 156 12.04 7.81 -4.87
N GLY A 157 12.27 6.84 -3.97
CA GLY A 157 12.20 5.42 -4.34
C GLY A 157 10.81 5.00 -4.84
N ALA A 158 9.75 5.40 -4.13
CA ALA A 158 8.38 5.11 -4.57
C ALA A 158 8.02 5.84 -5.87
N HIS A 159 8.53 7.07 -6.05
CA HIS A 159 8.30 7.86 -7.26
C HIS A 159 9.02 7.24 -8.47
N LEU A 160 10.27 6.82 -8.28
CA LEU A 160 11.10 6.11 -9.26
C LEU A 160 10.47 4.79 -9.71
N MET A 161 9.97 3.99 -8.76
CA MET A 161 9.27 2.75 -9.11
C MET A 161 7.97 3.01 -9.89
N SER A 162 7.26 4.10 -9.57
CA SER A 162 6.05 4.49 -10.30
C SER A 162 6.37 4.90 -11.75
N HIS A 163 7.41 5.72 -11.93
CA HIS A 163 7.96 6.06 -13.24
C HIS A 163 8.39 4.82 -14.02
N LEU A 164 9.13 3.90 -13.39
CA LEU A 164 9.58 2.67 -14.03
C LEU A 164 8.42 1.80 -14.51
N LYS A 165 7.39 1.61 -13.68
CA LYS A 165 6.19 0.85 -14.05
C LYS A 165 5.45 1.48 -15.21
N ASP A 166 5.20 2.79 -15.17
CA ASP A 166 4.50 3.49 -16.23
C ASP A 166 5.31 3.49 -17.54
N TYR A 167 6.64 3.67 -17.46
CA TYR A 167 7.54 3.61 -18.60
C TYR A 167 7.57 2.22 -19.26
N VAL A 168 7.79 1.16 -18.48
CA VAL A 168 7.90 -0.21 -19.00
C VAL A 168 6.57 -0.65 -19.62
N LYS A 169 5.44 -0.31 -18.99
CA LYS A 169 4.12 -0.59 -19.55
C LYS A 169 3.83 0.17 -20.86
N ALA A 170 4.34 1.39 -20.99
CA ALA A 170 4.12 2.21 -22.18
C ALA A 170 5.01 1.80 -23.36
N THR A 171 6.19 1.25 -23.09
CA THR A 171 7.22 0.98 -24.10
C THR A 171 7.38 -0.50 -24.44
N SER A 172 6.83 -1.41 -23.65
CA SER A 172 6.99 -2.86 -23.82
C SER A 172 5.73 -3.64 -23.41
N ASN A 173 5.73 -4.94 -23.67
CA ASN A 173 4.72 -5.90 -23.25
C ASN A 173 4.99 -6.51 -21.86
N ILE A 174 5.96 -5.98 -21.11
CA ILE A 174 6.34 -6.50 -19.80
C ILE A 174 5.26 -6.12 -18.78
N MET A 175 4.76 -7.13 -18.05
CA MET A 175 3.75 -6.97 -17.00
C MET A 175 4.23 -7.45 -15.63
N HIS A 176 5.38 -8.12 -15.58
CA HIS A 176 5.93 -8.70 -14.36
C HIS A 176 7.34 -8.18 -14.07
N PHE A 177 7.60 -7.81 -12.82
CA PHE A 177 8.96 -7.62 -12.33
C PHE A 177 9.33 -8.75 -11.38
N LEU A 178 10.54 -9.27 -11.54
CA LEU A 178 11.18 -10.20 -10.61
C LEU A 178 12.42 -9.54 -10.04
N THR A 179 12.68 -9.76 -8.75
CA THR A 179 13.85 -9.22 -8.07
C THR A 179 14.24 -10.16 -6.94
N TYR A 180 15.54 -10.23 -6.65
CA TYR A 180 16.02 -10.70 -5.35
C TYR A 180 16.16 -9.49 -4.43
N ALA A 181 15.36 -9.46 -3.36
CA ALA A 181 15.40 -8.42 -2.35
C ALA A 181 16.23 -8.89 -1.15
N ASP A 182 17.08 -8.02 -0.62
CA ASP A 182 17.67 -8.26 0.69
C ASP A 182 16.62 -8.07 1.80
N ASN A 183 16.88 -8.62 2.99
CA ASN A 183 15.93 -8.56 4.10
C ASN A 183 15.50 -7.13 4.48
N TYR A 184 16.39 -6.15 4.30
CA TYR A 184 16.10 -4.74 4.58
C TYR A 184 15.20 -4.08 3.52
N ALA A 185 15.25 -4.52 2.26
CA ALA A 185 14.41 -3.97 1.19
C ALA A 185 13.06 -4.68 1.02
N ILE A 186 12.82 -5.84 1.64
CA ILE A 186 11.52 -6.55 1.53
C ILE A 186 10.35 -5.61 1.84
N GLY A 187 10.44 -4.81 2.91
CA GLY A 187 9.40 -3.84 3.28
C GLY A 187 9.16 -2.76 2.22
N TYR A 188 10.22 -2.31 1.53
CA TYR A 188 10.11 -1.38 0.41
C TYR A 188 9.39 -2.05 -0.77
N PHE A 189 9.83 -3.23 -1.20
CA PHE A 189 9.24 -3.96 -2.32
C PHE A 189 7.79 -4.36 -2.05
N LYS A 190 7.44 -4.82 -0.84
CA LYS A 190 6.05 -5.05 -0.41
C LYS A 190 5.19 -3.80 -0.60
N LYS A 191 5.66 -2.63 -0.17
CA LYS A 191 4.97 -1.34 -0.38
C LYS A 191 4.83 -0.95 -1.85
N GLN A 192 5.74 -1.43 -2.71
CA GLN A 192 5.63 -1.27 -4.16
C GLN A 192 4.78 -2.36 -4.84
N GLY A 193 4.10 -3.22 -4.09
CA GLY A 193 3.24 -4.27 -4.64
C GLY A 193 3.99 -5.51 -5.13
N PHE A 194 5.16 -5.79 -4.54
CA PHE A 194 5.81 -7.08 -4.70
C PHE A 194 5.33 -8.05 -3.62
N THR A 195 5.22 -9.33 -3.97
CA THR A 195 4.92 -10.45 -3.08
C THR A 195 6.05 -11.48 -3.13
N LYS A 196 6.19 -12.28 -2.07
CA LYS A 196 7.09 -13.45 -2.05
C LYS A 196 6.53 -14.61 -2.88
N GLU A 197 5.22 -14.61 -3.13
CA GLU A 197 4.56 -15.64 -3.92
C GLU A 197 4.80 -15.41 -5.42
N ILE A 198 5.55 -16.32 -6.04
CA ILE A 198 5.87 -16.24 -7.47
C ILE A 198 4.79 -17.00 -8.24
N THR A 199 3.85 -16.26 -8.84
CA THR A 199 2.77 -16.81 -9.66
C THR A 199 3.19 -17.04 -11.12
N LEU A 200 4.30 -16.46 -11.55
CA LEU A 200 4.85 -16.68 -12.89
C LEU A 200 5.47 -18.09 -12.98
N ASP A 201 5.11 -18.85 -14.03
CA ASP A 201 5.62 -20.21 -14.25
C ASP A 201 7.16 -20.22 -14.22
N ARG A 202 7.72 -21.16 -13.46
CA ARG A 202 9.17 -21.36 -13.32
C ARG A 202 9.86 -21.49 -14.67
N ALA A 203 9.25 -22.13 -15.67
CA ALA A 203 9.84 -22.26 -17.01
C ALA A 203 10.06 -20.91 -17.73
N ILE A 204 9.36 -19.86 -17.31
CA ILE A 204 9.49 -18.51 -17.89
C ILE A 204 10.74 -17.81 -17.38
N TRP A 205 11.11 -17.96 -16.11
CA TRP A 205 12.13 -17.14 -15.46
C TRP A 205 13.34 -17.91 -14.91
N MET A 206 13.16 -19.20 -14.58
CA MET A 206 14.22 -20.02 -14.00
C MET A 206 15.38 -20.17 -15.01
N GLY A 207 16.60 -19.89 -14.54
CA GLY A 207 17.82 -19.87 -15.37
C GLY A 207 18.05 -18.57 -16.17
N TYR A 208 17.11 -17.63 -16.18
CA TYR A 208 17.26 -16.33 -16.85
C TYR A 208 17.69 -15.22 -15.89
N ILE A 209 17.14 -15.23 -14.67
CA ILE A 209 17.50 -14.30 -13.60
C ILE A 209 18.71 -14.82 -12.81
N LYS A 210 19.39 -13.93 -12.10
CA LYS A 210 20.52 -14.28 -11.24
C LYS A 210 20.04 -14.58 -9.82
N ASP A 211 20.50 -15.71 -9.30
CA ASP A 211 20.29 -16.07 -7.91
C ASP A 211 21.32 -15.36 -7.03
N TYR A 212 20.85 -14.70 -5.98
CA TYR A 212 21.71 -14.02 -5.02
C TYR A 212 21.57 -14.71 -3.66
N GLU A 213 22.70 -15.14 -3.11
CA GLU A 213 22.76 -15.79 -1.80
C GLU A 213 22.23 -14.84 -0.71
N GLY A 214 21.27 -15.32 0.09
CA GLY A 214 20.61 -14.53 1.13
C GLY A 214 19.61 -13.48 0.64
N GLY A 215 19.28 -13.47 -0.67
CA GLY A 215 18.18 -12.68 -1.22
C GLY A 215 16.87 -13.47 -1.23
N THR A 216 15.75 -12.79 -0.97
CA THR A 216 14.40 -13.34 -1.14
C THR A 216 13.88 -12.97 -2.51
N ILE A 217 13.50 -13.96 -3.33
CA ILE A 217 12.84 -13.70 -4.61
C ILE A 217 11.47 -13.07 -4.37
N MET A 218 11.15 -12.02 -5.12
CA MET A 218 9.87 -11.33 -5.07
C MET A 218 9.35 -11.00 -6.46
N GLN A 219 8.03 -11.09 -6.63
CA GLN A 219 7.33 -10.78 -7.87
C GLN A 219 6.40 -9.58 -7.71
N CYS A 220 6.41 -8.65 -8.67
CA CYS A 220 5.37 -7.64 -8.84
C CYS A 220 4.63 -7.88 -10.15
N THR A 221 3.31 -8.07 -10.08
CA THR A 221 2.43 -8.07 -11.25
C THR A 221 1.78 -6.70 -11.39
N MET A 222 2.03 -6.04 -12.50
CA MET A 222 1.50 -4.70 -12.75
C MET A 222 0.02 -4.72 -13.11
N LEU A 223 -0.71 -3.68 -12.71
CA LEU A 223 -2.13 -3.51 -13.01
C LEU A 223 -2.31 -2.84 -14.37
N PRO A 224 -3.07 -3.41 -15.32
CA PRO A 224 -3.07 -2.96 -16.71
C PRO A 224 -3.65 -1.55 -16.90
N LYS A 225 -4.77 -1.24 -16.25
CA LYS A 225 -5.54 0.00 -16.49
C LYS A 225 -5.07 1.22 -15.68
N ILE A 226 -4.01 1.11 -14.89
CA ILE A 226 -3.59 2.14 -13.93
C ILE A 226 -2.32 2.84 -14.42
N ARG A 227 -2.28 4.18 -14.24
CA ARG A 227 -1.04 4.97 -14.25
C ARG A 227 -0.55 5.12 -12.81
N TYR A 228 0.60 4.56 -12.51
CA TYR A 228 1.18 4.51 -11.16
C TYR A 228 1.51 5.91 -10.63
N LEU A 229 1.95 6.84 -11.49
CA LEU A 229 2.18 8.24 -11.09
C LEU A 229 0.92 8.96 -10.59
N GLU A 230 -0.26 8.52 -11.02
CA GLU A 230 -1.55 9.11 -10.64
C GLU A 230 -2.30 8.31 -9.56
N ILE A 231 -1.73 7.22 -9.07
CA ILE A 231 -2.43 6.28 -8.18
C ILE A 231 -2.96 6.96 -6.92
N GLY A 232 -2.19 7.90 -6.34
CA GLY A 232 -2.62 8.64 -5.15
C GLY A 232 -3.87 9.49 -5.39
N ARG A 233 -3.94 10.15 -6.55
CA ARG A 233 -5.11 10.95 -6.96
C ARG A 233 -6.30 10.05 -7.29
N MET A 234 -6.06 8.93 -7.96
CA MET A 234 -7.10 7.95 -8.29
C MET A 234 -7.71 7.34 -7.03
N LEU A 235 -6.90 6.90 -6.08
CA LEU A 235 -7.35 6.36 -4.79
C LEU A 235 -8.13 7.39 -3.99
N LEU A 236 -7.69 8.66 -4.00
CA LEU A 236 -8.43 9.75 -3.34
C LEU A 236 -9.82 9.94 -3.97
N LYS A 237 -9.91 9.92 -5.31
CA LYS A 237 -11.20 9.99 -6.03
C LYS A 237 -12.10 8.81 -5.72
N GLN A 238 -11.56 7.60 -5.72
CA GLN A 238 -12.31 6.37 -5.38
C GLN A 238 -12.84 6.42 -3.95
N ARG A 239 -11.99 6.81 -2.98
CA ARG A 239 -12.39 6.97 -1.58
C ARG A 239 -13.52 7.99 -1.44
N GLU A 240 -13.41 9.13 -2.11
CA GLU A 240 -14.45 10.16 -2.04
C GLU A 240 -15.76 9.73 -2.71
N ALA A 241 -15.69 8.96 -3.80
CA ALA A 241 -16.88 8.37 -4.43
C ALA A 241 -17.61 7.40 -3.47
N VAL A 242 -16.86 6.54 -2.77
CA VAL A 242 -17.40 5.65 -1.73
C VAL A 242 -18.02 6.48 -0.61
N TYR A 243 -17.33 7.50 -0.10
CA TYR A 243 -17.85 8.36 0.96
C TYR A 243 -19.07 9.17 0.53
N ALA A 244 -19.15 9.63 -0.73
CA ALA A 244 -20.34 10.29 -1.25
C ALA A 244 -21.54 9.34 -1.23
N LYS A 245 -21.35 8.08 -1.63
CA LYS A 245 -22.39 7.05 -1.54
C LYS A 245 -22.75 6.78 -0.08
N VAL A 246 -21.77 6.61 0.82
CA VAL A 246 -22.01 6.40 2.25
C VAL A 246 -22.82 7.55 2.83
N ARG A 247 -22.45 8.82 2.59
CA ARG A 247 -23.18 9.99 3.10
C ARG A 247 -24.64 10.10 2.61
N ALA A 248 -24.95 9.53 1.44
CA ALA A 248 -26.31 9.50 0.93
C ALA A 248 -27.25 8.57 1.74
N PHE A 249 -26.71 7.57 2.43
CA PHE A 249 -27.49 6.63 3.26
C PHE A 249 -27.19 6.76 4.76
N SER A 250 -25.95 7.09 5.10
CA SER A 250 -25.45 7.17 6.46
C SER A 250 -25.85 8.50 7.10
N ARG A 251 -26.48 8.38 8.27
CA ARG A 251 -26.77 9.51 9.17
C ARG A 251 -25.63 9.77 10.16
N SER A 252 -24.50 9.07 10.06
CA SER A 252 -23.38 9.17 11.03
C SER A 252 -22.72 10.55 11.05
N HIS A 253 -22.89 11.36 10.01
CA HIS A 253 -22.37 12.73 9.93
C HIS A 253 -23.25 13.75 10.68
N ILE A 254 -24.43 13.34 11.18
CA ILE A 254 -25.32 14.19 11.97
C ILE A 254 -24.78 14.25 13.40
N ILE A 255 -24.37 15.44 13.83
CA ILE A 255 -23.93 15.67 15.21
C ILE A 255 -25.19 15.84 16.08
N HIS A 256 -25.44 14.88 16.95
CA HIS A 256 -26.51 14.94 17.94
C HIS A 256 -26.02 15.64 19.22
N GLN A 257 -26.83 16.56 19.76
CA GLN A 257 -26.53 17.22 21.02
C GLN A 257 -26.58 16.22 22.19
N PRO A 258 -25.78 16.42 23.25
CA PRO A 258 -25.82 15.54 24.41
C PRO A 258 -27.22 15.54 25.05
N PRO A 259 -27.64 14.41 25.65
CA PRO A 259 -28.89 14.30 26.40
C PRO A 259 -29.03 15.42 27.45
N LYS A 260 -30.25 15.95 27.62
CA LYS A 260 -30.53 17.08 28.52
C LYS A 260 -30.24 16.73 29.98
N GLU A 261 -30.34 15.46 30.31
CA GLU A 261 -30.11 14.84 31.62
C GLU A 261 -28.64 14.93 32.04
N TRP A 262 -27.71 15.10 31.10
CA TRP A 262 -26.27 15.24 31.39
C TRP A 262 -25.82 16.66 31.69
N LYS A 263 -26.74 17.65 31.72
CA LYS A 263 -26.39 19.05 32.05
C LYS A 263 -25.85 19.23 33.47
N THR A 264 -26.27 18.39 34.41
CA THR A 264 -25.89 18.46 35.84
C THR A 264 -24.87 17.39 36.25
N GLY A 265 -24.36 16.61 35.29
CA GLY A 265 -23.42 15.51 35.51
C GLY A 265 -23.79 14.26 34.71
N ALA A 266 -22.81 13.39 34.44
CA ALA A 266 -23.06 12.15 33.71
C ALA A 266 -23.89 11.18 34.55
N CYS A 267 -25.10 10.87 34.09
CA CYS A 267 -26.00 9.89 34.70
C CYS A 267 -26.23 8.70 33.73
N LYS A 268 -26.55 7.52 34.26
CA LYS A 268 -26.92 6.38 33.41
C LYS A 268 -28.26 6.67 32.73
N ILE A 269 -28.27 6.66 31.40
CA ILE A 269 -29.46 6.83 30.56
C ILE A 269 -29.66 5.54 29.77
N ASP A 270 -30.91 5.12 29.58
CA ASP A 270 -31.26 4.05 28.66
C ASP A 270 -30.90 4.46 27.22
N PRO A 271 -29.99 3.75 26.52
CA PRO A 271 -29.61 4.10 25.15
C PRO A 271 -30.79 4.13 24.17
N LEU A 272 -31.83 3.32 24.38
CA LEU A 272 -33.01 3.28 23.51
C LEU A 272 -33.93 4.51 23.68
N SER A 273 -33.78 5.25 24.78
CA SER A 273 -34.50 6.51 25.00
C SER A 273 -33.98 7.64 24.11
N VAL A 274 -32.76 7.52 23.57
CA VAL A 274 -32.15 8.50 22.68
C VAL A 274 -32.62 8.23 21.24
N PRO A 275 -33.41 9.14 20.60
CA PRO A 275 -33.99 8.87 19.28
C PRO A 275 -32.96 8.56 18.19
N ALA A 276 -31.77 9.14 18.28
CA ALA A 276 -30.67 8.91 17.35
C ALA A 276 -30.09 7.49 17.45
N ILE A 277 -29.93 6.97 18.67
CA ILE A 277 -29.42 5.62 18.94
C ILE A 277 -30.47 4.58 18.52
N LYS A 278 -31.74 4.84 18.82
CA LYS A 278 -32.84 4.00 18.33
C LYS A 278 -32.89 3.94 16.80
N ALA A 279 -32.69 5.08 16.13
CA ALA A 279 -32.73 5.16 14.67
C ALA A 279 -31.50 4.56 13.97
N SER A 280 -30.38 4.33 14.67
CA SER A 280 -29.20 3.67 14.10
C SER A 280 -29.32 2.16 14.04
N GLY A 281 -30.40 1.58 14.62
CA GLY A 281 -30.55 0.13 14.76
C GLY A 281 -29.64 -0.45 15.84
N TRP A 282 -29.18 0.38 16.79
CA TRP A 282 -28.38 -0.06 17.92
C TRP A 282 -29.14 -1.12 18.73
N SER A 283 -28.40 -2.17 19.12
CA SER A 283 -28.87 -3.20 20.04
C SER A 283 -27.80 -3.44 21.11
N PRO A 284 -28.21 -3.87 22.32
CA PRO A 284 -27.26 -4.26 23.37
C PRO A 284 -26.23 -5.30 22.89
N ASP A 285 -26.66 -6.27 22.08
CA ASP A 285 -25.79 -7.33 21.55
C ASP A 285 -24.71 -6.77 20.60
N MET A 286 -25.05 -5.79 19.75
CA MET A 286 -24.07 -5.12 18.88
C MET A 286 -23.06 -4.29 19.69
N ASP A 287 -23.50 -3.65 20.77
CA ASP A 287 -22.66 -2.86 21.67
C ASP A 287 -21.70 -3.77 22.46
N GLU A 288 -22.18 -4.92 22.91
CA GLU A 288 -21.36 -5.93 23.56
C GLU A 288 -20.30 -6.49 22.61
N LEU A 289 -20.68 -6.84 21.38
CA LEU A 289 -19.75 -7.29 20.35
C LEU A 289 -18.71 -6.23 19.98
N ALA A 290 -19.11 -4.95 19.90
CA ALA A 290 -18.19 -3.86 19.59
C ALA A 290 -17.21 -3.54 20.74
N ARG A 291 -17.60 -3.82 21.99
CA ARG A 291 -16.73 -3.68 23.17
C ARG A 291 -15.80 -4.87 23.37
N GLN A 292 -16.08 -6.01 22.73
CA GLN A 292 -15.15 -7.13 22.77
C GLN A 292 -13.83 -6.71 22.12
N PRO A 293 -12.71 -6.79 22.86
CA PRO A 293 -11.41 -6.50 22.27
C PRO A 293 -11.18 -7.49 21.13
N ARG A 294 -10.83 -6.95 19.95
CA ARG A 294 -10.64 -7.74 18.72
C ARG A 294 -9.57 -8.81 18.88
N HIS A 295 -8.58 -8.54 19.73
CA HIS A 295 -7.46 -9.41 20.03
C HIS A 295 -7.26 -9.54 21.53
N GLY A 296 -6.61 -10.62 21.95
CA GLY A 296 -6.27 -10.86 23.35
C GLY A 296 -5.34 -9.78 23.94
N PRO A 297 -5.27 -9.67 25.28
CA PRO A 297 -4.50 -8.61 25.97
C PRO A 297 -3.00 -8.63 25.64
N ASN A 298 -2.45 -9.80 25.28
CA ASN A 298 -1.04 -10.01 24.97
C ASN A 298 -0.69 -9.88 23.48
N TYR A 299 -1.68 -9.61 22.61
CA TYR A 299 -1.50 -9.71 21.16
C TYR A 299 -0.34 -8.83 20.66
N ASN A 300 -0.33 -7.55 21.03
CA ASN A 300 0.70 -6.63 20.54
C ASN A 300 2.10 -6.99 21.06
N GLN A 301 2.23 -7.39 22.33
CA GLN A 301 3.52 -7.82 22.88
C GLN A 301 4.04 -9.08 22.18
N LEU A 302 3.17 -10.05 21.88
CA LEU A 302 3.55 -11.25 21.13
C LEU A 302 3.93 -10.92 19.68
N LEU A 303 3.21 -10.00 19.04
CA LEU A 303 3.54 -9.50 17.70
C LEU A 303 4.93 -8.86 17.68
N HIS A 304 5.25 -8.03 18.68
CA HIS A 304 6.56 -7.41 18.80
C HIS A 304 7.66 -8.46 18.99
N LEU A 305 7.47 -9.40 19.91
CA LEU A 305 8.41 -10.50 20.15
C LEU A 305 8.65 -11.34 18.88
N LEU A 306 7.59 -11.69 18.15
CA LEU A 306 7.68 -12.44 16.91
C LEU A 306 8.46 -11.68 15.84
N ASN A 307 8.19 -10.40 15.67
CA ASN A 307 8.91 -9.54 14.72
C ASN A 307 10.40 -9.44 15.08
N ASP A 308 10.72 -9.28 16.36
CA ASP A 308 12.12 -9.24 16.82
C ASP A 308 12.83 -10.57 16.54
N MET A 309 12.16 -11.70 16.78
CA MET A 309 12.68 -13.02 16.45
C MET A 309 12.91 -13.19 14.94
N GLN A 310 11.93 -12.86 14.08
CA GLN A 310 12.05 -12.96 12.62
C GLN A 310 13.17 -12.08 12.04
N ASN A 311 13.42 -10.91 12.64
CA ASN A 311 14.47 -9.98 12.20
C ASN A 311 15.87 -10.30 12.76
N HIS A 312 15.96 -11.24 13.71
CA HIS A 312 17.24 -11.61 14.30
C HIS A 312 18.12 -12.36 13.29
N SER A 313 19.43 -12.07 13.29
CA SER A 313 20.39 -12.65 12.32
C SER A 313 20.45 -14.19 12.30
N ALA A 314 20.06 -14.84 13.39
CA ALA A 314 20.02 -16.30 13.50
C ALA A 314 18.68 -16.94 13.07
N ALA A 315 17.69 -16.15 12.64
CA ALA A 315 16.35 -16.65 12.31
C ALA A 315 16.22 -17.21 10.88
N TRP A 316 17.24 -17.04 10.04
CA TRP A 316 17.19 -17.43 8.63
C TRP A 316 16.72 -18.87 8.36
N PRO A 317 17.04 -19.92 9.15
CA PRO A 317 16.55 -21.27 8.89
C PRO A 317 15.12 -21.52 9.37
N PHE A 318 14.59 -20.62 10.20
CA PHE A 318 13.31 -20.80 10.89
C PHE A 318 12.23 -19.85 10.35
N ASN A 319 12.57 -18.99 9.38
CA ASN A 319 11.64 -18.01 8.83
C ASN A 319 10.53 -18.64 7.98
N GLN A 320 10.72 -19.85 7.49
CA GLN A 320 9.79 -20.57 6.61
C GLN A 320 9.79 -22.06 6.96
N PRO A 321 8.74 -22.81 6.60
CA PRO A 321 8.72 -24.27 6.75
C PRO A 321 9.89 -24.93 5.99
N VAL A 322 10.41 -26.03 6.53
CA VAL A 322 11.46 -26.81 5.85
C VAL A 322 10.92 -27.39 4.54
N ASN A 323 11.58 -27.09 3.42
CA ASN A 323 11.11 -27.57 2.13
C ASN A 323 11.33 -29.09 1.97
N ARG A 324 10.25 -29.85 1.79
CA ARG A 324 10.29 -31.32 1.59
C ARG A 324 11.12 -31.73 0.36
N ASP A 325 11.14 -30.90 -0.68
CA ASP A 325 11.91 -31.20 -1.89
C ASP A 325 13.43 -31.07 -1.66
N GLU A 326 13.83 -30.22 -0.70
CA GLU A 326 15.24 -30.00 -0.34
C GLU A 326 15.72 -30.92 0.78
N VAL A 327 14.81 -31.28 1.71
CA VAL A 327 15.08 -32.16 2.85
C VAL A 327 14.03 -33.27 2.91
N PRO A 328 14.17 -34.35 2.10
CA PRO A 328 13.12 -35.34 1.87
C PRO A 328 12.67 -36.12 3.11
N ASP A 329 13.59 -36.42 4.02
CA ASP A 329 13.37 -37.23 5.22
C ASP A 329 12.94 -36.38 6.44
N TYR A 330 12.93 -35.05 6.33
CA TYR A 330 12.65 -34.16 7.47
C TYR A 330 11.31 -34.48 8.15
N TYR A 331 10.25 -34.60 7.36
CA TYR A 331 8.89 -34.88 7.85
C TYR A 331 8.67 -36.34 8.27
N ASP A 332 9.62 -37.23 7.95
CA ASP A 332 9.62 -38.59 8.49
C ASP A 332 10.19 -38.60 9.91
N VAL A 333 11.14 -37.72 10.21
CA VAL A 333 11.78 -37.59 11.53
C VAL A 333 11.01 -36.65 12.46
N ILE A 334 10.58 -35.49 11.95
CA ILE A 334 9.89 -34.43 12.69
C ILE A 334 8.38 -34.54 12.45
N LYS A 335 7.63 -34.82 13.53
CA LYS A 335 6.18 -35.08 13.46
C LYS A 335 5.32 -33.83 13.63
N GLU A 336 5.81 -32.86 14.38
CA GLU A 336 5.11 -31.59 14.65
C GLU A 336 6.00 -30.43 14.16
N PRO A 337 6.03 -30.15 12.84
CA PRO A 337 6.85 -29.07 12.30
C PRO A 337 6.32 -27.70 12.77
N MET A 338 7.23 -26.75 12.96
CA MET A 338 6.90 -25.37 13.31
C MET A 338 7.97 -24.43 12.75
N ASP A 339 7.58 -23.21 12.42
CA ASP A 339 8.44 -22.13 11.91
C ASP A 339 7.81 -20.77 12.20
N LEU A 340 8.59 -19.69 12.06
CA LEU A 340 8.19 -18.34 12.42
C LEU A 340 7.10 -17.76 11.51
N SER A 341 6.94 -18.23 10.27
CA SER A 341 5.82 -17.80 9.42
C SER A 341 4.53 -18.53 9.77
N THR A 342 4.60 -19.80 10.13
CA THR A 342 3.45 -20.52 10.71
C THR A 342 3.01 -19.88 12.03
N MET A 343 3.96 -19.46 12.89
CA MET A 343 3.64 -18.70 14.09
C MET A 343 2.99 -17.34 13.78
N GLU A 344 3.43 -16.64 12.73
CA GLU A 344 2.79 -15.39 12.27
C GLU A 344 1.33 -15.61 11.88
N GLU A 345 1.04 -16.66 11.09
CA GLU A 345 -0.33 -17.00 10.71
C GLU A 345 -1.20 -17.41 11.91
N LYS A 346 -0.64 -18.17 12.86
CA LYS A 346 -1.35 -18.54 14.10
C LYS A 346 -1.65 -17.31 14.95
N HIS A 347 -0.72 -16.37 15.02
CA HIS A 347 -0.89 -15.13 15.75
C HIS A 347 -1.99 -14.25 15.15
N GLU A 348 -2.02 -14.06 13.82
CA GLU A 348 -3.08 -13.31 13.12
C GLU A 348 -4.49 -13.89 13.33
N LYS A 349 -4.58 -15.19 13.65
CA LYS A 349 -5.83 -15.93 13.93
C LYS A 349 -6.15 -16.03 15.43
N ASP A 350 -5.48 -15.24 16.29
CA ASP A 350 -5.66 -15.21 17.75
C ASP A 350 -5.45 -16.59 18.43
N MET A 351 -4.58 -17.44 17.88
CA MET A 351 -4.30 -18.78 18.43
C MET A 351 -3.32 -18.82 19.61
N TYR A 352 -2.93 -17.65 20.14
CA TYR A 352 -2.06 -17.51 21.31
C TYR A 352 -2.76 -16.72 22.43
N PRO A 353 -3.76 -17.31 23.10
CA PRO A 353 -4.49 -16.63 24.17
C PRO A 353 -3.60 -16.30 25.37
N ILE A 354 -2.58 -17.12 25.64
CA ILE A 354 -1.57 -16.87 26.69
C ILE A 354 -0.14 -16.95 26.13
N PRO A 355 0.84 -16.24 26.72
CA PRO A 355 2.22 -16.23 26.22
C PRO A 355 2.88 -17.61 26.17
N GLN A 356 2.45 -18.53 27.04
CA GLN A 356 2.94 -19.90 27.09
C GLN A 356 2.64 -20.68 25.80
N ASP A 357 1.51 -20.41 25.13
CA ASP A 357 1.19 -21.06 23.86
C ASP A 357 2.15 -20.63 22.74
N PHE A 358 2.52 -19.36 22.73
CA PHE A 358 3.54 -18.81 21.83
C PHE A 358 4.91 -19.41 22.12
N ILE A 359 5.31 -19.44 23.41
CA ILE A 359 6.58 -20.02 23.85
C ILE A 359 6.67 -21.50 23.46
N LYS A 360 5.59 -22.26 23.61
CA LYS A 360 5.55 -23.67 23.23
C LYS A 360 5.88 -23.88 21.75
N ASP A 361 5.27 -23.10 20.85
CA ASP A 361 5.58 -23.17 19.42
C ASP A 361 7.00 -22.70 19.12
N ALA A 362 7.48 -21.64 19.76
CA ALA A 362 8.84 -21.16 19.59
C ALA A 362 9.88 -22.21 20.03
N MET A 363 9.65 -22.87 21.17
CA MET A 363 10.48 -23.97 21.65
C MET A 363 10.43 -25.16 20.71
N LEU A 364 9.28 -25.48 20.12
CA LEU A 364 9.14 -26.54 19.13
C LEU A 364 10.04 -26.32 17.90
N ILE A 365 10.22 -25.06 17.46
CA ILE A 365 11.20 -24.73 16.40
C ILE A 365 12.60 -25.17 16.80
N PHE A 366 13.04 -24.79 18.01
CA PHE A 366 14.41 -25.05 18.49
C PHE A 366 14.64 -26.53 18.78
N ASP A 367 13.67 -27.21 19.38
CA ASP A 367 13.73 -28.63 19.71
C ASP A 367 13.71 -29.50 18.45
N ASN A 368 12.87 -29.18 17.47
CA ASN A 368 12.90 -29.86 16.17
C ASN A 368 14.23 -29.66 15.46
N CYS A 369 14.80 -28.45 15.52
CA CYS A 369 16.11 -28.16 14.95
C CYS A 369 17.20 -29.04 15.59
N ARG A 370 17.25 -29.11 16.93
CA ARG A 370 18.22 -29.95 17.66
C ARG A 370 17.98 -31.44 17.50
N ARG A 371 16.73 -31.87 17.33
CA ARG A 371 16.39 -33.28 17.10
C ARG A 371 16.86 -33.76 15.74
N TYR A 372 16.73 -32.92 14.72
CA TYR A 372 17.10 -33.28 13.34
C TYR A 372 18.58 -33.02 13.05
N ASN A 373 19.16 -31.95 13.60
CA ASN A 373 20.53 -31.51 13.28
C ASN A 373 21.52 -31.80 14.41
N ASN A 374 22.76 -32.16 14.06
CA ASN A 374 23.86 -32.27 15.01
C ASN A 374 24.21 -30.90 15.64
N GLU A 375 24.60 -30.87 16.91
CA GLU A 375 24.94 -29.66 17.67
C GLU A 375 26.04 -28.78 17.04
N THR A 376 26.93 -29.38 16.25
CA THR A 376 28.03 -28.67 15.60
C THR A 376 27.59 -27.86 14.36
N THR A 377 26.40 -28.13 13.83
CA THR A 377 25.85 -27.49 12.63
C THR A 377 25.56 -26.01 12.83
N SER A 378 25.54 -25.25 11.72
CA SER A 378 25.09 -23.87 11.71
C SER A 378 23.63 -23.73 12.17
N TYR A 379 22.78 -24.71 11.85
CA TYR A 379 21.37 -24.76 12.25
C TYR A 379 21.19 -24.85 13.76
N ALA A 380 21.85 -25.80 14.43
CA ALA A 380 21.78 -25.96 15.88
C ALA A 380 22.35 -24.72 16.61
N LYS A 381 23.45 -24.15 16.11
CA LYS A 381 24.01 -22.89 16.63
C LYS A 381 23.04 -21.72 16.48
N SER A 382 22.35 -21.63 15.34
CA SER A 382 21.32 -20.62 15.09
C SER A 382 20.13 -20.77 16.05
N ALA A 383 19.62 -22.00 16.26
CA ALA A 383 18.55 -22.28 17.21
C ALA A 383 18.92 -21.81 18.62
N ASN A 384 20.09 -22.21 19.12
CA ASN A 384 20.58 -21.82 20.46
C ASN A 384 20.79 -20.31 20.60
N ARG A 385 21.06 -19.59 19.51
CA ARG A 385 21.22 -18.12 19.53
C ARG A 385 19.87 -17.41 19.53
N LEU A 386 18.94 -17.88 18.72
CA LEU A 386 17.60 -17.31 18.62
C LEU A 386 16.78 -17.60 19.90
N GLU A 387 16.90 -18.80 20.47
CA GLU A 387 16.27 -19.16 21.74
C GLU A 387 16.73 -18.24 22.89
N ARG A 388 18.05 -18.06 23.03
CA ARG A 388 18.59 -17.12 24.04
C ARG A 388 18.10 -15.70 23.82
N PHE A 389 18.01 -15.26 22.56
CA PHE A 389 17.48 -13.94 22.24
C PHE A 389 16.00 -13.82 22.63
N MET A 390 15.17 -14.82 22.32
CA MET A 390 13.76 -14.88 22.72
C MET A 390 13.62 -14.75 24.24
N TRP A 391 14.36 -15.55 25.02
CA TRP A 391 14.30 -15.49 26.48
C TRP A 391 14.77 -14.15 27.05
N GLN A 392 15.77 -13.51 26.44
CA GLN A 392 16.18 -12.15 26.79
C GLN A 392 15.05 -11.14 26.56
N GLN A 393 14.32 -11.24 25.43
CA GLN A 393 13.18 -10.36 25.17
C GLN A 393 12.04 -10.61 26.15
N ILE A 394 11.70 -11.87 26.43
CA ILE A 394 10.67 -12.24 27.41
C ILE A 394 11.01 -11.68 28.80
N LYS A 395 12.28 -11.78 29.23
CA LYS A 395 12.73 -11.24 30.52
C LYS A 395 12.59 -9.72 30.62
N ASN A 396 12.73 -9.00 29.51
CA ASN A 396 12.59 -7.54 29.46
C ASN A 396 11.13 -7.08 29.52
N ILE A 397 10.16 -7.99 29.40
CA ILE A 397 8.74 -7.71 29.53
C ILE A 397 8.35 -7.95 31.00
N PRO A 398 8.05 -6.92 31.80
CA PRO A 398 7.83 -7.06 33.24
C PRO A 398 6.79 -8.12 33.59
N GLU A 399 5.69 -8.17 32.84
CA GLU A 399 4.57 -9.09 33.01
C GLU A 399 4.96 -10.55 32.78
N TRP A 400 6.00 -10.81 31.98
CA TRP A 400 6.41 -12.16 31.55
C TRP A 400 7.78 -12.57 32.08
N SER A 401 8.44 -11.70 32.85
CA SER A 401 9.76 -11.95 33.42
C SER A 401 9.86 -13.30 34.14
N HIS A 402 8.83 -13.66 34.91
CA HIS A 402 8.72 -14.94 35.61
C HIS A 402 8.68 -16.17 34.68
N LEU A 403 8.29 -16.01 33.42
CA LEU A 403 8.29 -17.11 32.43
C LEU A 403 9.70 -17.46 31.97
N ALA A 404 10.65 -16.53 32.11
CA ALA A 404 12.06 -16.76 31.79
C ALA A 404 12.86 -17.35 32.98
N ASP A 405 12.23 -17.53 34.15
CA ASP A 405 12.90 -18.11 35.31
C ASP A 405 13.17 -19.61 35.08
N GLY A 406 14.45 -19.94 34.85
CA GLY A 406 14.90 -21.31 34.59
C GLY A 406 15.38 -21.60 33.16
N HIS A 407 15.43 -20.58 32.30
CA HIS A 407 15.85 -20.68 30.90
C HIS A 407 17.02 -19.77 30.52
#